data_AF-A0A2T6JJ47-F1
#
_entry.id   AF-A0A2T6JJ47-F1
#
_cell.length_a   1.000
_cell.length_b   1.000
_cell.length_c   1.000
_cell.angle_alpha   90.00
_cell.angle_beta   90.00
_cell.angle_gamma   90.00
#
_symmetry.space_group_name_H-M   'P 1'
#
loop_
_entity.id
_entity.type
_entity.pdbx_description
1 polymer ?
#
loop_
_entity_poly.entity_id
_entity_poly.type
_entity_poly.pdbx_seq_one_letter_code
_entity_poly.pdbx_strand_id
1 'polypeptide(L)'
;MAQPSRTWAVAATVLALTTAAVVWWLGGPAGPGAGDARTATTGAAAASAGAQVQPSSAPGADNRFFARRHAITTDGPADPLLVHGLRDTLEALLMEAGDASDPATLKQRLAALVNQHFPAALATRALALAERYVDYRVALGSLRAPQDLTDPRALRDALEARHKVRLQFFDDAEYDALFAREADLDRYTLARLEIERNTQLSPEQRTQALQAADNELSAERRAERSAATEHMAAAAQTAAFNASNADERTRYAARSAQYGPAAAQAMAQLDRDEQHWNQRLDQYSQARTQQGEGAGLQQLRQQLFSPEEQQRIDAALALRQLNAGTSGS
;
A
#
# COMPACT_ATOMS: atom_id res chain seq x y z
N MET A 1 32.44 29.85 -16.82
CA MET A 1 32.89 28.85 -15.83
C MET A 1 31.65 28.09 -15.36
N ALA A 2 31.59 26.81 -15.69
CA ALA A 2 30.46 25.93 -15.41
C ALA A 2 30.70 25.17 -14.09
N GLN A 3 29.68 25.07 -13.26
CA GLN A 3 29.55 24.03 -12.23
C GLN A 3 28.07 23.62 -12.08
N PRO A 4 27.80 22.36 -11.69
CA PRO A 4 26.71 21.57 -12.24
C PRO A 4 25.42 21.58 -11.43
N SER A 5 24.31 21.45 -12.15
CA SER A 5 22.96 21.24 -11.64
C SER A 5 22.85 19.90 -10.91
N ARG A 6 22.52 19.93 -9.62
CA ARG A 6 22.02 18.78 -8.87
C ARG A 6 20.56 18.53 -9.25
N THR A 7 20.30 17.44 -9.96
CA THR A 7 18.94 16.94 -10.22
C THR A 7 18.37 16.35 -8.93
N TRP A 8 17.29 16.94 -8.42
CA TRP A 8 16.46 16.34 -7.37
C TRP A 8 15.12 15.96 -8.00
N ALA A 9 14.96 14.66 -8.24
CA ALA A 9 13.67 14.07 -8.59
C ALA A 9 12.82 13.99 -7.31
N VAL A 10 11.69 14.69 -7.29
CA VAL A 10 10.68 14.55 -6.24
C VAL A 10 9.43 13.96 -6.89
N ALA A 11 9.28 12.64 -6.76
CA ALA A 11 8.01 11.94 -6.92
C ALA A 11 7.55 11.53 -5.53
N ALA A 12 6.60 12.28 -4.97
CA ALA A 12 6.00 11.99 -3.68
C ALA A 12 4.84 11.02 -3.86
N THR A 13 5.13 9.72 -3.86
CA THR A 13 4.14 8.68 -3.59
C THR A 13 4.11 8.42 -2.09
N VAL A 14 3.19 9.08 -1.39
CA VAL A 14 2.83 8.69 -0.01
C VAL A 14 1.83 7.54 -0.13
N LEU A 15 2.35 6.33 -0.27
CA LEU A 15 1.61 5.13 0.08
C LEU A 15 1.66 5.06 1.62
N ALA A 16 0.52 5.29 2.27
CA ALA A 16 0.38 5.06 3.71
C ALA A 16 0.44 3.54 3.97
N LEU A 17 1.65 3.01 4.01
CA LEU A 17 1.96 1.72 4.61
C LEU A 17 1.97 1.91 6.11
N THR A 18 0.86 1.61 6.77
CA THR A 18 0.86 1.26 8.19
C THR A 18 1.46 -0.14 8.35
N THR A 19 2.75 -0.25 8.03
CA THR A 19 3.68 -1.27 8.53
C THR A 19 4.98 -0.59 8.98
N ALA A 20 4.87 0.65 9.49
CA ALA A 20 5.92 1.28 10.28
C ALA A 20 5.87 0.74 11.72
N ALA A 21 6.14 -0.56 11.90
CA ALA A 21 6.31 -1.15 13.23
C ALA A 21 7.13 -2.46 13.25
N VAL A 22 8.03 -2.72 12.28
CA VAL A 22 8.97 -3.88 12.39
C VAL A 22 10.41 -3.59 11.92
N VAL A 23 10.77 -2.36 11.50
CA VAL A 23 12.14 -2.07 10.99
C VAL A 23 13.07 -1.49 12.05
N TRP A 24 12.80 -1.69 13.34
CA TRP A 24 13.70 -1.19 14.38
C TRP A 24 13.87 -2.18 15.52
N TRP A 25 14.78 -3.14 15.37
CA TRP A 25 15.66 -3.51 16.48
C TRP A 25 16.88 -4.34 16.04
N LEU A 26 18.00 -4.05 16.72
CA LEU A 26 19.37 -4.60 16.67
C LEU A 26 20.27 -4.17 15.50
N GLY A 27 21.21 -3.28 15.83
CA GLY A 27 22.17 -2.68 14.92
C GLY A 27 23.56 -3.31 14.90
N GLY A 28 24.23 -3.03 13.76
CA GLY A 28 25.67 -2.78 13.61
C GLY A 28 26.54 -3.93 13.06
N PRO A 29 27.64 -3.66 12.30
CA PRO A 29 27.98 -2.51 11.45
C PRO A 29 28.34 -2.90 9.99
N ALA A 30 28.62 -1.87 9.18
CA ALA A 30 28.94 -1.94 7.75
C ALA A 30 30.39 -2.34 7.42
N GLY A 31 30.52 -3.29 6.47
CA GLY A 31 31.44 -3.32 5.30
C GLY A 31 32.95 -3.55 5.51
N PRO A 32 33.74 -3.63 4.43
CA PRO A 32 33.47 -4.16 3.08
C PRO A 32 34.61 -5.05 2.54
N GLY A 33 34.37 -5.79 1.45
CA GLY A 33 35.44 -6.56 0.77
C GLY A 33 35.11 -6.82 -0.69
N ALA A 34 35.65 -5.97 -1.56
CA ALA A 34 35.62 -6.11 -3.02
C ALA A 34 36.51 -7.28 -3.49
N GLY A 35 36.20 -7.84 -4.66
CA GLY A 35 37.05 -8.84 -5.31
C GLY A 35 36.50 -9.36 -6.64
N ASP A 36 36.76 -8.60 -7.70
CA ASP A 36 37.11 -9.01 -9.07
C ASP A 36 36.31 -10.06 -9.86
N ALA A 37 35.69 -9.54 -10.92
CA ALA A 37 35.78 -9.94 -12.34
C ALA A 37 36.26 -11.36 -12.70
N ARG A 38 35.48 -12.02 -13.56
CA ARG A 38 35.97 -12.70 -14.78
C ARG A 38 34.84 -12.91 -15.81
N THR A 39 35.17 -12.55 -17.04
CA THR A 39 34.45 -12.70 -18.31
C THR A 39 34.58 -14.12 -18.88
N ALA A 40 33.56 -14.58 -19.63
CA ALA A 40 33.68 -15.26 -20.94
C ALA A 40 32.28 -15.62 -21.50
N THR A 41 31.78 -14.95 -22.56
CA THR A 41 31.78 -15.33 -23.99
C THR A 41 31.08 -16.66 -24.39
N THR A 42 29.90 -16.47 -25.01
CA THR A 42 29.45 -16.96 -26.33
C THR A 42 29.07 -18.41 -26.58
N GLY A 43 27.89 -18.57 -27.21
CA GLY A 43 27.46 -19.76 -27.95
C GLY A 43 26.06 -19.56 -28.54
N ALA A 44 26.00 -19.10 -29.79
CA ALA A 44 24.77 -19.02 -30.58
C ALA A 44 24.49 -20.34 -31.29
N ALA A 45 23.22 -20.73 -31.40
CA ALA A 45 22.74 -21.57 -32.51
C ALA A 45 21.23 -21.37 -32.70
N ALA A 46 20.87 -20.97 -33.92
CA ALA A 46 19.51 -20.86 -34.41
C ALA A 46 19.04 -22.21 -34.97
N ALA A 47 17.74 -22.51 -34.82
CA ALA A 47 17.01 -23.39 -35.72
C ALA A 47 15.52 -23.03 -35.71
N SER A 48 14.97 -22.80 -36.90
CA SER A 48 13.59 -22.46 -37.21
C SER A 48 12.85 -23.70 -37.73
N ALA A 49 11.58 -23.89 -37.32
CA ALA A 49 10.48 -24.38 -38.17
C ALA A 49 9.15 -24.54 -37.39
N GLY A 50 8.14 -23.74 -37.76
CA GLY A 50 6.80 -24.17 -38.18
C GLY A 50 5.82 -24.90 -37.24
N ALA A 51 4.80 -24.13 -36.81
CA ALA A 51 3.38 -24.50 -36.66
C ALA A 51 2.90 -25.36 -35.47
N GLN A 52 2.20 -24.71 -34.52
CA GLN A 52 0.74 -24.80 -34.31
C GLN A 52 0.36 -23.88 -33.12
N VAL A 53 -0.68 -23.07 -33.31
CA VAL A 53 -1.15 -22.07 -32.35
C VAL A 53 -1.98 -22.76 -31.27
N GLN A 54 -1.39 -22.92 -30.08
CA GLN A 54 -2.09 -23.10 -28.81
C GLN A 54 -1.81 -21.83 -27.99
N PRO A 55 -2.77 -21.22 -27.27
CA PRO A 55 -2.45 -20.08 -26.44
C PRO A 55 -1.46 -20.50 -25.35
N SER A 56 -0.20 -20.14 -25.55
CA SER A 56 0.86 -20.32 -24.57
C SER A 56 0.48 -19.53 -23.32
N SER A 57 0.04 -20.24 -22.29
CA SER A 57 0.12 -19.77 -20.92
C SER A 57 1.54 -19.24 -20.70
N ALA A 58 1.67 -17.94 -20.45
CA ALA A 58 2.95 -17.29 -20.21
C ALA A 58 3.73 -18.06 -19.12
N PRO A 59 4.99 -18.42 -19.35
CA PRO A 59 5.79 -19.09 -18.33
C PRO A 59 6.23 -18.04 -17.30
N GLY A 60 5.52 -17.97 -16.17
CA GLY A 60 5.92 -17.04 -15.10
C GLY A 60 4.89 -16.70 -14.03
N ALA A 61 3.90 -17.56 -13.76
CA ALA A 61 3.05 -17.41 -12.58
C ALA A 61 2.63 -18.78 -12.07
N ASP A 62 3.53 -19.48 -11.37
CA ASP A 62 3.14 -20.58 -10.51
C ASP A 62 2.44 -20.00 -9.26
N ASN A 63 1.22 -19.51 -9.43
CA ASN A 63 0.34 -19.08 -8.32
C ASN A 63 0.00 -20.26 -7.38
N ARG A 64 0.41 -21.48 -7.74
CA ARG A 64 0.33 -22.69 -6.92
C ARG A 64 1.04 -22.56 -5.57
N PHE A 65 2.09 -21.75 -5.48
CA PHE A 65 2.79 -21.50 -4.23
C PHE A 65 1.85 -20.99 -3.12
N PHE A 66 0.91 -20.09 -3.47
CA PHE A 66 -0.08 -19.54 -2.53
C PHE A 66 -1.47 -20.19 -2.66
N ALA A 67 -1.66 -21.14 -3.58
CA ALA A 67 -2.99 -21.68 -3.93
C ALA A 67 -3.53 -22.71 -2.93
N ARG A 68 -3.22 -22.58 -1.63
CA ARG A 68 -3.88 -23.39 -0.61
C ARG A 68 -5.33 -22.94 -0.48
N ARG A 69 -6.24 -23.89 -0.63
CA ARG A 69 -7.68 -23.71 -0.37
C ARG A 69 -7.82 -23.52 1.13
N HIS A 70 -8.36 -22.38 1.56
CA HIS A 70 -8.63 -22.07 2.97
C HIS A 70 -9.28 -23.29 3.65
N ALA A 71 -8.62 -23.82 4.68
CA ALA A 71 -9.04 -24.94 5.50
C ALA A 71 -10.20 -24.55 6.44
N ILE A 72 -10.32 -23.26 6.77
CA ILE A 72 -11.49 -22.71 7.47
C ILE A 72 -12.67 -22.67 6.49
N THR A 73 -13.23 -23.85 6.23
CA THR A 73 -14.53 -24.02 5.60
C THR A 73 -15.58 -23.97 6.70
N THR A 74 -16.68 -23.27 6.46
CA THR A 74 -17.78 -23.00 7.40
C THR A 74 -18.60 -24.24 7.82
N ASP A 75 -18.14 -25.46 7.56
CA ASP A 75 -18.91 -26.71 7.68
C ASP A 75 -18.42 -27.68 8.78
N GLY A 76 -17.51 -27.25 9.66
CA GLY A 76 -17.20 -27.94 10.92
C GLY A 76 -17.46 -27.01 12.13
N PRO A 77 -17.61 -27.52 13.37
CA PRO A 77 -17.68 -26.63 14.53
C PRO A 77 -16.41 -25.79 14.55
N ALA A 78 -16.55 -24.49 14.35
CA ALA A 78 -15.43 -23.56 14.28
C ALA A 78 -14.59 -23.70 15.56
N ASP A 79 -13.30 -23.96 15.41
CA ASP A 79 -12.39 -23.98 16.57
C ASP A 79 -12.42 -22.59 17.23
N PRO A 80 -12.87 -22.49 18.50
CA PRO A 80 -13.08 -21.20 19.16
C PRO A 80 -11.78 -20.42 19.39
N LEU A 81 -10.61 -21.05 19.23
CA LEU A 81 -9.32 -20.37 19.25
C LEU A 81 -8.96 -19.78 17.88
N LEU A 82 -9.35 -20.41 16.78
CA LEU A 82 -8.93 -20.07 15.42
C LEU A 82 -9.90 -19.11 14.75
N VAL A 83 -10.04 -17.94 15.37
CA VAL A 83 -10.94 -16.86 14.92
C VAL A 83 -10.18 -15.77 14.18
N HIS A 84 -10.92 -14.98 13.39
CA HIS A 84 -10.36 -13.74 12.82
C HIS A 84 -9.85 -12.82 13.92
N GLY A 85 -8.67 -12.23 13.73
CA GLY A 85 -8.03 -11.35 14.71
C GLY A 85 -7.16 -12.07 15.75
N LEU A 86 -7.04 -13.41 15.70
CA LEU A 86 -6.16 -14.17 16.59
C LEU A 86 -4.73 -13.64 16.61
N ARG A 87 -4.18 -13.30 15.43
CA ARG A 87 -2.85 -12.70 15.34
C ARG A 87 -2.77 -11.38 16.09
N ASP A 88 -3.77 -10.52 15.98
CA ASP A 88 -3.80 -9.23 16.67
C ASP A 88 -3.86 -9.43 18.19
N THR A 89 -4.60 -10.43 18.66
CA THR A 89 -4.60 -10.83 20.08
C THR A 89 -3.22 -11.31 20.54
N LEU A 90 -2.53 -12.13 19.73
CA LEU A 90 -1.17 -12.57 20.06
C LEU A 90 -0.16 -11.41 20.07
N GLU A 91 -0.26 -10.48 19.12
CA GLU A 91 0.62 -9.30 19.09
C GLU A 91 0.33 -8.35 20.27
N ALA A 92 -0.93 -8.19 20.67
CA ALA A 92 -1.29 -7.42 21.87
C ALA A 92 -0.71 -8.07 23.14
N LEU A 93 -0.81 -9.40 23.25
CA LEU A 93 -0.22 -10.15 24.37
C LEU A 93 1.30 -9.99 24.43
N LEU A 94 1.99 -10.00 23.28
CA LEU A 94 3.43 -9.75 23.18
C LEU A 94 3.80 -8.33 23.58
N MET A 95 2.98 -7.35 23.17
CA MET A 95 3.17 -5.95 23.55
C MET A 95 3.04 -5.75 25.06
N GLU A 96 2.07 -6.40 25.70
CA GLU A 96 1.88 -6.37 27.15
C GLU A 96 2.99 -7.10 27.91
N ALA A 97 3.50 -8.21 27.37
CA ALA A 97 4.66 -8.90 27.93
C ALA A 97 5.93 -8.03 27.92
N GLY A 98 5.97 -7.01 27.06
CA GLY A 98 7.06 -6.04 26.95
C GLY A 98 8.35 -6.62 26.39
N ASP A 99 9.37 -5.76 26.28
CA ASP A 99 10.67 -6.17 25.75
C ASP A 99 11.35 -7.21 26.67
N ALA A 100 11.93 -8.23 26.04
CA ALA A 100 12.68 -9.29 26.70
C ALA A 100 14.03 -9.49 26.02
N SER A 101 15.07 -9.71 26.81
CA SER A 101 16.44 -9.93 26.32
C SER A 101 16.61 -11.27 25.60
N ASP A 102 15.69 -12.22 25.83
CA ASP A 102 15.71 -13.55 25.24
C ASP A 102 14.29 -14.14 25.08
N PRO A 103 14.09 -15.11 24.17
CA PRO A 103 12.78 -15.70 23.92
C PRO A 103 12.19 -16.47 25.12
N ALA A 104 13.02 -17.05 26.00
CA ALA A 104 12.52 -17.84 27.13
C ALA A 104 11.89 -16.94 28.19
N THR A 105 12.52 -15.80 28.50
CA THR A 105 11.95 -14.76 29.37
C THR A 105 10.62 -14.26 28.83
N LEU A 106 10.52 -14.05 27.50
CA LEU A 106 9.26 -13.62 26.89
C LEU A 106 8.15 -14.66 27.07
N LYS A 107 8.42 -15.94 26.77
CA LYS A 107 7.45 -17.03 26.94
C LYS A 107 6.96 -17.17 28.40
N GLN A 108 7.85 -17.02 29.38
CA GLN A 108 7.47 -17.02 30.79
C GLN A 108 6.48 -15.89 31.12
N ARG A 109 6.68 -14.69 30.55
CA ARG A 109 5.75 -13.57 30.74
C ARG A 109 4.40 -13.82 30.06
N LEU A 110 4.40 -14.40 28.85
CA LEU A 110 3.17 -14.79 28.15
C LEU A 110 2.34 -15.78 28.99
N ALA A 111 2.98 -16.74 29.65
CA ALA A 111 2.31 -17.69 30.53
C ALA A 111 1.56 -17.02 31.70
N ALA A 112 2.06 -15.87 32.20
CA ALA A 112 1.40 -15.10 33.24
C ALA A 112 0.21 -14.26 32.72
N LEU A 113 0.20 -13.93 31.42
CA LEU A 113 -0.79 -13.04 30.80
C LEU A 113 -1.91 -13.79 30.06
N VAL A 114 -1.68 -15.02 29.63
CA VAL A 114 -2.59 -15.75 28.73
C VAL A 114 -4.03 -15.86 29.26
N ASN A 115 -4.20 -16.03 30.58
CA ASN A 115 -5.53 -16.15 31.21
C ASN A 115 -6.33 -14.84 31.22
N GLN A 116 -5.68 -13.70 30.95
CA GLN A 116 -6.35 -12.40 30.84
C GLN A 116 -6.92 -12.17 29.43
N HIS A 117 -6.34 -12.82 28.43
CA HIS A 117 -6.70 -12.65 27.01
C HIS A 117 -7.52 -13.80 26.44
N PHE A 118 -7.42 -14.99 27.04
CA PHE A 118 -8.11 -16.18 26.59
C PHE A 118 -8.98 -16.81 27.69
N PRO A 119 -10.15 -17.36 27.35
CA PRO A 119 -10.94 -18.15 28.29
C PRO A 119 -10.11 -19.29 28.89
N ALA A 120 -10.36 -19.63 30.17
CA ALA A 120 -9.63 -20.68 30.87
C ALA A 120 -9.63 -22.03 30.13
N ALA A 121 -10.72 -22.35 29.42
CA ALA A 121 -10.83 -23.56 28.60
C ALA A 121 -9.86 -23.60 27.40
N LEU A 122 -9.37 -22.44 26.94
CA LEU A 122 -8.46 -22.31 25.80
C LEU A 122 -7.04 -21.93 26.21
N ALA A 123 -6.81 -21.50 27.46
CA ALA A 123 -5.55 -20.94 27.93
C ALA A 123 -4.32 -21.81 27.61
N THR A 124 -4.40 -23.13 27.83
CA THR A 124 -3.29 -24.05 27.51
C THR A 124 -2.97 -24.09 26.02
N ARG A 125 -3.99 -24.15 25.16
CA ARG A 125 -3.81 -24.16 23.70
C ARG A 125 -3.30 -22.81 23.20
N ALA A 126 -3.86 -21.72 23.74
CA ALA A 126 -3.46 -20.36 23.40
C ALA A 126 -2.01 -20.07 23.81
N LEU A 127 -1.58 -20.52 25.00
CA LEU A 127 -0.20 -20.39 25.44
C LEU A 127 0.75 -21.16 24.52
N ALA A 128 0.44 -22.42 24.20
CA ALA A 128 1.26 -23.21 23.29
C ALA A 128 1.38 -22.55 21.90
N LEU A 129 0.29 -21.94 21.41
CA LEU A 129 0.30 -21.19 20.15
C LEU A 129 1.15 -19.91 20.26
N ALA A 130 1.01 -19.15 21.35
CA ALA A 130 1.79 -17.93 21.60
C ALA A 130 3.30 -18.22 21.71
N GLU A 131 3.68 -19.31 22.36
CA GLU A 131 5.08 -19.74 22.44
C GLU A 131 5.64 -20.12 21.07
N ARG A 132 4.89 -20.87 20.24
CA ARG A 132 5.28 -21.13 18.84
C ARG A 132 5.34 -19.85 18.02
N TYR A 133 4.47 -18.89 18.30
CA TYR A 133 4.49 -17.58 17.65
C TYR A 133 5.76 -16.78 17.98
N VAL A 134 6.28 -16.88 19.21
CA VAL A 134 7.60 -16.34 19.58
C VAL A 134 8.71 -17.01 18.77
N ASP A 135 8.72 -18.34 18.70
CA ASP A 135 9.75 -19.07 17.94
C ASP A 135 9.69 -18.74 16.43
N TYR A 136 8.48 -18.62 15.88
CA TYR A 136 8.24 -18.13 14.54
C TYR A 136 8.85 -16.73 14.32
N ARG A 137 8.66 -15.78 15.25
CA ARG A 137 9.24 -14.42 15.13
C ARG A 137 10.77 -14.44 15.17
N VAL A 138 11.36 -15.32 15.99
CA VAL A 138 12.82 -15.53 16.01
C VAL A 138 13.31 -16.06 14.66
N ALA A 139 12.65 -17.10 14.13
CA ALA A 139 12.98 -17.65 12.81
C ALA A 139 12.81 -16.62 11.69
N LEU A 140 11.77 -15.79 11.77
CA LEU A 140 11.51 -14.71 10.81
C LEU A 140 12.64 -13.68 10.80
N GLY A 141 13.21 -13.36 11.96
CA GLY A 141 14.34 -12.43 12.10
C GLY A 141 15.63 -12.92 11.41
N SER A 142 15.72 -14.21 11.08
CA SER A 142 16.85 -14.76 10.32
C SER A 142 16.69 -14.64 8.81
N LEU A 143 15.50 -14.27 8.31
CA LEU A 143 15.26 -14.10 6.88
C LEU A 143 15.95 -12.84 6.37
N ARG A 144 16.52 -12.95 5.16
CA ARG A 144 17.09 -11.81 4.46
C ARG A 144 15.98 -10.91 3.95
N ALA A 145 16.04 -9.63 4.31
CA ALA A 145 15.16 -8.63 3.74
C ALA A 145 15.42 -8.46 2.22
N PRO A 146 14.36 -8.30 1.39
CA PRO A 146 14.53 -7.98 -0.01
C PRO A 146 15.31 -6.66 -0.17
N GLN A 147 16.27 -6.63 -1.08
CA GLN A 147 17.12 -5.44 -1.30
C GLN A 147 16.37 -4.32 -2.02
N ASP A 148 15.39 -4.69 -2.85
CA ASP A 148 14.52 -3.77 -3.58
C ASP A 148 13.09 -4.28 -3.50
N LEU A 149 12.21 -3.50 -2.86
CA LEU A 149 10.78 -3.80 -2.75
C LEU A 149 10.00 -3.53 -4.04
N THR A 150 10.63 -2.89 -5.03
CA THR A 150 10.04 -2.56 -6.33
C THR A 150 10.42 -3.54 -7.43
N ASP A 151 11.33 -4.49 -7.15
CA ASP A 151 11.64 -5.64 -7.99
C ASP A 151 10.66 -6.78 -7.67
N PRO A 152 9.79 -7.18 -8.62
CA PRO A 152 8.85 -8.26 -8.39
C PRO A 152 9.53 -9.59 -8.00
N ARG A 153 10.72 -9.90 -8.53
CA ARG A 153 11.42 -11.16 -8.20
C ARG A 153 11.91 -11.16 -6.76
N ALA A 154 12.59 -10.09 -6.34
CA ALA A 154 13.07 -9.95 -4.97
C ALA A 154 11.91 -10.00 -3.96
N LEU A 155 10.78 -9.37 -4.28
CA LEU A 155 9.58 -9.43 -3.44
C LEU A 155 9.01 -10.84 -3.37
N ARG A 156 8.89 -11.54 -4.51
CA ARG A 156 8.41 -12.92 -4.57
C ARG A 156 9.26 -13.84 -3.71
N ASP A 157 10.57 -13.81 -3.87
CA ASP A 157 11.50 -14.65 -3.11
C ASP A 157 11.37 -14.43 -1.59
N ALA A 158 11.22 -13.17 -1.17
CA ALA A 158 11.02 -12.82 0.24
C ALA A 158 9.68 -13.34 0.78
N LEU A 159 8.59 -13.19 0.03
CA LEU A 159 7.28 -13.71 0.39
C LEU A 159 7.28 -15.24 0.48
N GLU A 160 7.99 -15.91 -0.43
CA GLU A 160 8.14 -17.36 -0.41
C GLU A 160 8.91 -17.85 0.81
N ALA A 161 10.05 -17.21 1.12
CA ALA A 161 10.85 -17.55 2.29
C ALA A 161 10.02 -17.41 3.58
N ARG A 162 9.27 -16.32 3.71
CA ARG A 162 8.39 -16.09 4.85
C ARG A 162 7.27 -17.12 4.95
N HIS A 163 6.64 -17.49 3.84
CA HIS A 163 5.61 -18.52 3.84
C HIS A 163 6.18 -19.89 4.24
N LYS A 164 7.36 -20.27 3.74
CA LYS A 164 8.05 -21.51 4.15
C LYS A 164 8.31 -21.54 5.66
N VAL A 165 8.74 -20.43 6.26
CA VAL A 165 8.90 -20.33 7.71
C VAL A 165 7.55 -20.53 8.42
N ARG A 166 6.47 -19.87 7.98
CA ARG A 166 5.14 -20.05 8.60
C ARG A 166 4.70 -21.52 8.63
N LEU A 167 4.89 -22.26 7.53
CA LEU A 167 4.55 -23.67 7.44
C LEU A 167 5.39 -24.61 8.33
N GLN A 168 6.52 -24.13 8.88
CA GLN A 168 7.30 -24.90 9.85
C GLN A 168 6.71 -24.83 11.26
N PHE A 169 5.92 -23.79 11.57
CA PHE A 169 5.43 -23.52 12.94
C PHE A 169 3.92 -23.73 13.11
N PHE A 170 3.15 -23.63 12.02
CA PHE A 170 1.69 -23.63 12.06
C PHE A 170 1.13 -24.64 11.06
N ASP A 171 0.12 -25.37 11.49
CA ASP A 171 -0.68 -26.19 10.59
C ASP A 171 -1.59 -25.33 9.70
N ASP A 172 -2.38 -25.99 8.86
CA ASP A 172 -3.23 -25.35 7.85
C ASP A 172 -4.28 -24.42 8.49
N ALA A 173 -4.90 -24.86 9.58
CA ALA A 173 -5.96 -24.11 10.23
C ALA A 173 -5.39 -22.93 11.03
N GLU A 174 -4.27 -23.14 11.72
CA GLU A 174 -3.53 -22.09 12.41
C GLU A 174 -2.97 -21.06 11.44
N TYR A 175 -2.41 -21.50 10.31
CA TYR A 175 -1.91 -20.61 9.26
C TYR A 175 -3.03 -19.72 8.72
N ASP A 176 -4.20 -20.28 8.45
CA ASP A 176 -5.32 -19.52 7.90
C ASP A 176 -5.81 -18.47 8.90
N ALA A 177 -5.98 -18.85 10.16
CA ALA A 177 -6.43 -17.93 11.21
C ALA A 177 -5.43 -16.78 11.46
N LEU A 178 -4.12 -17.04 11.32
CA LEU A 178 -3.07 -16.07 11.60
C LEU A 178 -2.66 -15.23 10.38
N PHE A 179 -2.66 -15.79 9.17
CA PHE A 179 -1.93 -15.24 8.04
C PHE A 179 -2.67 -15.20 6.71
N ALA A 180 -3.80 -15.90 6.52
CA ALA A 180 -4.48 -15.94 5.21
C ALA A 180 -4.82 -14.53 4.69
N ARG A 181 -5.33 -13.68 5.58
CA ARG A 181 -5.67 -12.28 5.26
C ARG A 181 -4.46 -11.50 4.73
N GLU A 182 -3.32 -11.61 5.39
CA GLU A 182 -2.08 -10.94 4.97
C GLU A 182 -1.54 -11.55 3.68
N ALA A 183 -1.53 -12.89 3.57
CA ALA A 183 -1.05 -13.60 2.39
C ALA A 183 -1.82 -13.25 1.11
N ASP A 184 -3.14 -13.06 1.22
CA ASP A 184 -3.98 -12.57 0.10
C ASP A 184 -3.56 -11.17 -0.35
N LEU A 185 -3.29 -10.27 0.60
CA LEU A 185 -2.85 -8.91 0.30
C LEU A 185 -1.47 -8.92 -0.35
N ASP A 186 -0.54 -9.73 0.15
CA ASP A 186 0.81 -9.85 -0.40
C ASP A 186 0.79 -10.39 -1.83
N ARG A 187 -0.01 -11.44 -2.06
CA ARG A 187 -0.21 -12.01 -3.40
C ARG A 187 -0.80 -10.99 -4.36
N TYR A 188 -1.84 -10.28 -3.95
CA TYR A 188 -2.43 -9.21 -4.76
C TYR A 188 -1.41 -8.10 -5.08
N THR A 189 -0.63 -7.67 -4.07
CA THR A 189 0.37 -6.62 -4.22
C THR A 189 1.49 -7.04 -5.17
N LEU A 190 1.97 -8.27 -5.03
CA LEU A 190 2.96 -8.85 -5.93
C LEU A 190 2.43 -8.96 -7.36
N ALA A 191 1.23 -9.52 -7.55
CA ALA A 191 0.62 -9.64 -8.87
C ALA A 191 0.47 -8.29 -9.56
N ARG A 192 0.01 -7.27 -8.83
CA ARG A 192 -0.09 -5.90 -9.34
C ARG A 192 1.27 -5.34 -9.75
N LEU A 193 2.30 -5.50 -8.91
CA LEU A 193 3.66 -5.05 -9.22
C LEU A 193 4.21 -5.75 -10.47
N GLU A 194 3.99 -7.05 -10.62
CA GLU A 194 4.40 -7.84 -11.79
C GLU A 194 3.72 -7.33 -13.06
N ILE A 195 2.41 -7.06 -13.00
CA ILE A 195 1.62 -6.53 -14.12
C ILE A 195 2.09 -5.12 -14.52
N GLU A 196 2.33 -4.25 -13.54
CA GLU A 196 2.79 -2.87 -13.76
C GLU A 196 4.20 -2.83 -14.37
N ARG A 197 5.08 -3.74 -13.96
CA ARG A 197 6.46 -3.86 -14.47
C ARG A 197 6.56 -4.64 -15.78
N ASN A 198 5.49 -5.29 -16.23
CA ASN A 198 5.51 -6.05 -17.47
C ASN A 198 5.49 -5.12 -18.70
N THR A 199 6.62 -5.06 -19.40
CA THR A 199 6.81 -4.26 -20.62
C THR A 199 6.21 -4.91 -21.87
N GLN A 200 5.76 -6.16 -21.79
CA GLN A 200 5.13 -6.88 -22.89
C GLN A 200 3.61 -6.68 -22.96
N LEU A 201 2.99 -6.07 -21.94
CA LEU A 201 1.56 -5.80 -21.93
C LEU A 201 1.24 -4.46 -22.60
N SER A 202 0.24 -4.46 -23.48
CA SER A 202 -0.39 -3.22 -23.93
C SER A 202 -1.11 -2.52 -22.76
N PRO A 203 -1.44 -1.22 -22.87
CA PRO A 203 -2.24 -0.52 -21.85
C PRO A 203 -3.58 -1.22 -21.54
N GLU A 204 -4.27 -1.72 -22.56
CA GLU A 204 -5.55 -2.42 -22.42
C GLU A 204 -5.36 -3.78 -21.73
N GLN A 205 -4.35 -4.54 -22.14
CA GLN A 205 -4.01 -5.82 -21.52
C GLN A 205 -3.60 -5.64 -20.06
N ARG A 206 -2.86 -4.57 -19.74
CA ARG A 206 -2.48 -4.23 -18.37
C ARG A 206 -3.71 -3.93 -17.53
N THR A 207 -4.64 -3.11 -18.02
CA THR A 207 -5.91 -2.82 -17.32
C THR A 207 -6.72 -4.09 -17.07
N GLN A 208 -6.86 -4.97 -18.06
CA GLN A 208 -7.56 -6.24 -17.90
C GLN A 208 -6.87 -7.15 -16.88
N ALA A 209 -5.53 -7.24 -16.90
CA ALA A 209 -4.77 -8.04 -15.95
C ALA A 209 -4.90 -7.50 -14.52
N LEU A 210 -4.86 -6.17 -14.33
CA LEU A 210 -5.08 -5.54 -13.02
C LEU A 210 -6.50 -5.82 -12.49
N GLN A 211 -7.50 -5.77 -13.36
CA GLN A 211 -8.88 -6.11 -12.98
C GLN A 211 -9.03 -7.58 -12.61
N ALA A 212 -8.37 -8.49 -13.34
CA ALA A 212 -8.35 -9.90 -13.01
C ALA A 212 -7.69 -10.15 -11.64
N ALA A 213 -6.56 -9.50 -11.35
CA ALA A 213 -5.89 -9.59 -10.06
C ALA A 213 -6.75 -9.06 -8.90
N ASP A 214 -7.51 -7.98 -9.11
CA ASP A 214 -8.45 -7.48 -8.10
C ASP A 214 -9.57 -8.49 -7.83
N ASN A 215 -10.07 -9.16 -8.88
CA ASN A 215 -11.11 -10.19 -8.77
C ASN A 215 -10.64 -11.48 -8.07
N GLU A 216 -9.34 -11.71 -7.89
CA GLU A 216 -8.83 -12.81 -7.05
C GLU A 216 -9.10 -12.58 -5.56
N LEU A 217 -9.31 -11.33 -5.14
CA LEU A 217 -9.69 -11.01 -3.77
C LEU A 217 -11.16 -11.35 -3.51
N SER A 218 -11.44 -11.81 -2.29
CA SER A 218 -12.83 -12.04 -1.85
C SER A 218 -13.65 -10.75 -1.90
N ALA A 219 -14.98 -10.88 -2.00
CA ALA A 219 -15.88 -9.74 -2.08
C ALA A 219 -15.74 -8.78 -0.89
N GLU A 220 -15.56 -9.33 0.32
CA GLU A 220 -15.31 -8.57 1.54
C GLU A 220 -14.02 -7.75 1.44
N ARG A 221 -12.91 -8.38 0.99
CA ARG A 221 -11.61 -7.72 0.87
C ARG A 221 -11.61 -6.62 -0.19
N ARG A 222 -12.33 -6.83 -1.29
CA ARG A 222 -12.56 -5.77 -2.29
C ARG A 222 -13.38 -4.61 -1.70
N ALA A 223 -14.41 -4.90 -0.91
CA ALA A 223 -15.21 -3.87 -0.26
C ALA A 223 -14.39 -3.04 0.75
N GLU A 224 -13.59 -3.69 1.61
CA GLU A 224 -12.67 -3.00 2.54
C GLU A 224 -11.72 -2.05 1.81
N ARG A 225 -11.12 -2.51 0.71
CA ARG A 225 -10.20 -1.69 -0.09
C ARG A 225 -10.92 -0.55 -0.80
N SER A 226 -12.12 -0.81 -1.35
CA SER A 226 -12.94 0.22 -1.96
C SER A 226 -13.27 1.32 -0.95
N ALA A 227 -13.68 0.95 0.26
CA ALA A 227 -13.96 1.91 1.33
C ALA A 227 -12.70 2.71 1.72
N ALA A 228 -11.55 2.04 1.86
CA ALA A 228 -10.29 2.70 2.20
C ALA A 228 -9.80 3.70 1.12
N THR A 229 -10.15 3.46 -0.15
CA THR A 229 -9.71 4.28 -1.29
C THR A 229 -10.80 5.18 -1.87
N GLU A 230 -11.98 5.20 -1.27
CA GLU A 230 -13.15 5.94 -1.80
C GLU A 230 -12.88 7.44 -1.96
N HIS A 231 -12.15 8.03 -1.01
CA HIS A 231 -11.73 9.44 -1.08
C HIS A 231 -10.84 9.73 -2.30
N MET A 232 -9.94 8.80 -2.66
CA MET A 232 -9.12 8.93 -3.87
C MET A 232 -9.96 8.81 -5.12
N ALA A 233 -10.93 7.90 -5.14
CA ALA A 233 -11.86 7.74 -6.26
C ALA A 233 -12.72 9.01 -6.47
N ALA A 234 -13.22 9.61 -5.38
CA ALA A 234 -13.95 10.87 -5.44
C ALA A 234 -13.08 12.02 -5.98
N ALA A 235 -11.83 12.13 -5.51
CA ALA A 235 -10.89 13.12 -6.02
C ALA A 235 -10.56 12.92 -7.52
N ALA A 236 -10.34 11.68 -7.95
CA ALA A 236 -10.11 11.35 -9.36
C ALA A 236 -11.32 11.68 -10.23
N GLN A 237 -12.54 11.41 -9.74
CA GLN A 237 -13.77 11.78 -10.42
C GLN A 237 -13.89 13.31 -10.58
N THR A 238 -13.57 14.08 -9.54
CA THR A 238 -13.52 15.56 -9.61
C THR A 238 -12.51 16.04 -10.64
N ALA A 239 -11.31 15.46 -10.67
CA ALA A 239 -10.28 15.79 -11.67
C ALA A 239 -10.76 15.50 -13.10
N ALA A 240 -11.43 14.37 -13.32
CA ALA A 240 -12.01 14.02 -14.61
C ALA A 240 -13.09 15.02 -15.06
N PHE A 241 -13.98 15.42 -14.14
CA PHE A 241 -14.98 16.46 -14.43
C PHE A 241 -14.37 17.82 -14.76
N ASN A 242 -13.25 18.16 -14.12
CA ASN A 242 -12.51 19.38 -14.43
C ASN A 242 -11.88 19.31 -15.83
N ALA A 243 -11.23 18.18 -16.15
CA ALA A 243 -10.61 17.98 -17.46
C ALA A 243 -11.64 17.98 -18.61
N SER A 244 -12.84 17.45 -18.37
CA SER A 244 -13.92 17.43 -19.36
C SER A 244 -14.82 18.68 -19.35
N ASN A 245 -14.55 19.66 -18.48
CA ASN A 245 -15.42 20.81 -18.23
C ASN A 245 -16.90 20.42 -17.99
N ALA A 246 -17.13 19.34 -17.24
CA ALA A 246 -18.49 18.86 -16.96
C ALA A 246 -19.27 19.90 -16.13
N ASP A 247 -20.52 20.16 -16.53
CA ASP A 247 -21.42 21.07 -15.83
C ASP A 247 -21.90 20.52 -14.47
N GLU A 248 -22.38 21.39 -13.59
CA GLU A 248 -22.82 21.04 -12.23
C GLU A 248 -23.93 19.99 -12.19
N ARG A 249 -24.86 19.99 -13.16
CA ARG A 249 -25.97 19.04 -13.22
C ARG A 249 -25.45 17.64 -13.55
N THR A 250 -24.54 17.55 -14.51
CA THR A 250 -23.86 16.30 -14.89
C THR A 250 -23.05 15.75 -13.73
N ARG A 251 -22.27 16.60 -13.05
CA ARG A 251 -21.51 16.23 -11.83
C ARG A 251 -22.44 15.71 -10.73
N TYR A 252 -23.51 16.44 -10.43
CA TYR A 252 -24.47 16.08 -9.38
C TYR A 252 -25.17 14.76 -9.68
N ALA A 253 -25.63 14.55 -10.92
CA ALA A 253 -26.30 13.32 -11.31
C ALA A 253 -25.37 12.09 -11.17
N ALA A 254 -24.14 12.19 -11.67
CA ALA A 254 -23.14 11.13 -11.56
C ALA A 254 -22.77 10.82 -10.11
N ARG A 255 -22.48 11.85 -9.30
CA ARG A 255 -22.18 11.68 -7.87
C ARG A 255 -23.37 11.16 -7.07
N SER A 256 -24.60 11.57 -7.40
CA SER A 256 -25.81 11.10 -6.72
C SER A 256 -26.05 9.62 -6.97
N ALA A 257 -25.80 9.16 -8.21
CA ALA A 257 -25.92 7.75 -8.55
C ALA A 257 -24.90 6.87 -7.82
N GLN A 258 -23.70 7.39 -7.55
CA GLN A 258 -22.60 6.63 -6.95
C GLN A 258 -22.55 6.72 -5.42
N TYR A 259 -22.72 7.92 -4.87
CA TYR A 259 -22.50 8.23 -3.44
C TYR A 259 -23.78 8.67 -2.71
N GLY A 260 -24.89 8.80 -3.44
CA GLY A 260 -26.15 9.31 -2.91
C GLY A 260 -26.26 10.84 -2.93
N PRO A 261 -27.49 11.37 -2.78
CA PRO A 261 -27.79 12.78 -2.98
C PRO A 261 -27.13 13.71 -1.96
N ALA A 262 -27.00 13.27 -0.70
CA ALA A 262 -26.37 14.07 0.35
C ALA A 262 -24.86 14.27 0.10
N ALA A 263 -24.15 13.21 -0.27
CA ALA A 263 -22.73 13.30 -0.63
C ALA A 263 -22.53 14.13 -1.90
N ALA A 264 -23.39 13.97 -2.91
CA ALA A 264 -23.34 14.77 -4.13
C ALA A 264 -23.52 16.27 -3.84
N GLN A 265 -24.42 16.64 -2.92
CA GLN A 265 -24.62 18.02 -2.50
C GLN A 265 -23.40 18.58 -1.74
N ALA A 266 -22.81 17.79 -0.83
CA ALA A 266 -21.61 18.19 -0.11
C ALA A 266 -20.42 18.40 -1.06
N MET A 267 -20.22 17.50 -2.03
CA MET A 267 -19.19 17.65 -3.06
C MET A 267 -19.45 18.85 -3.99
N ALA A 268 -20.71 19.13 -4.34
CA ALA A 268 -21.05 20.33 -5.12
C ALA A 268 -20.77 21.62 -4.34
N GLN A 269 -20.95 21.62 -3.02
CA GLN A 269 -20.54 22.74 -2.18
C GLN A 269 -19.02 22.91 -2.18
N LEU A 270 -18.29 21.81 -2.01
CA LEU A 270 -16.83 21.82 -2.07
C LEU A 270 -16.31 22.37 -3.41
N ASP A 271 -16.88 21.94 -4.53
CA ASP A 271 -16.52 22.45 -5.87
C ASP A 271 -16.70 23.99 -5.94
N ARG A 272 -17.79 24.53 -5.39
CA ARG A 272 -18.02 26.00 -5.36
C ARG A 272 -17.04 26.72 -4.45
N ASP A 273 -16.77 26.17 -3.27
CA ASP A 273 -15.82 26.74 -2.31
C ASP A 273 -14.40 26.78 -2.91
N GLU A 274 -14.00 25.73 -3.63
CA GLU A 274 -12.74 25.67 -4.38
C GLU A 274 -12.70 26.70 -5.52
N GLN A 275 -13.78 26.87 -6.29
CA GLN A 275 -13.86 27.89 -7.33
C GLN A 275 -13.72 29.30 -6.75
N HIS A 276 -14.44 29.62 -5.67
CA HIS A 276 -14.35 30.92 -5.00
C HIS A 276 -12.96 31.16 -4.38
N TRP A 277 -12.38 30.15 -3.75
CA TRP A 277 -10.99 30.19 -3.29
C TRP A 277 -10.04 30.49 -4.45
N ASN A 278 -10.23 29.80 -5.58
CA ASN A 278 -9.36 29.93 -6.73
C ASN A 278 -9.44 31.32 -7.38
N GLN A 279 -10.64 31.89 -7.49
CA GLN A 279 -10.86 33.25 -7.99
C GLN A 279 -10.19 34.31 -7.10
N ARG A 280 -10.30 34.16 -5.77
CA ARG A 280 -9.64 35.06 -4.81
C ARG A 280 -8.12 34.96 -4.91
N LEU A 281 -7.57 33.77 -5.11
CA LEU A 281 -6.14 33.58 -5.37
C LEU A 281 -5.70 34.23 -6.69
N ASP A 282 -6.51 34.15 -7.75
CA ASP A 282 -6.22 34.81 -9.03
C ASP A 282 -6.16 36.32 -8.85
N GLN A 283 -7.17 36.90 -8.20
CA GLN A 283 -7.23 38.33 -7.88
C GLN A 283 -6.00 38.77 -7.06
N TYR A 284 -5.64 38.00 -6.03
CA TYR A 284 -4.49 38.29 -5.18
C TYR A 284 -3.16 38.20 -5.96
N SER A 285 -2.98 37.16 -6.78
CA SER A 285 -1.77 36.98 -7.59
C SER A 285 -1.58 38.10 -8.61
N GLN A 286 -2.65 38.53 -9.28
CA GLN A 286 -2.63 39.64 -10.23
C GLN A 286 -2.26 40.95 -9.55
N ALA A 287 -2.85 41.24 -8.39
CA ALA A 287 -2.52 42.42 -7.61
C ALA A 287 -1.05 42.43 -7.17
N ARG A 288 -0.52 41.28 -6.73
CA ARG A 288 0.89 41.12 -6.36
C ARG A 288 1.82 41.41 -7.53
N THR A 289 1.51 40.93 -8.73
CA THR A 289 2.32 41.19 -9.94
C THR A 289 2.26 42.64 -10.38
N GLN A 290 1.10 43.30 -10.26
CA GLN A 290 0.92 44.69 -10.73
C GLN A 290 1.44 45.75 -9.76
N GLN A 291 1.27 45.53 -8.44
CA GLN A 291 1.48 46.56 -7.42
C GLN A 291 2.71 46.27 -6.53
N GLY A 292 3.30 45.07 -6.64
CA GLY A 292 4.40 44.64 -5.78
C GLY A 292 3.98 44.36 -4.35
N GLU A 293 4.95 44.08 -3.48
CA GLU A 293 4.70 43.82 -2.06
C GLU A 293 4.66 45.12 -1.28
N GLY A 294 3.45 45.55 -0.90
CA GLY A 294 3.23 46.79 -0.13
C GLY A 294 1.96 46.75 0.70
N ALA A 295 1.69 47.85 1.42
CA ALA A 295 0.55 47.96 2.33
C ALA A 295 -0.81 47.68 1.65
N GLY A 296 -0.98 48.09 0.40
CA GLY A 296 -2.19 47.81 -0.39
C GLY A 296 -2.44 46.31 -0.62
N LEU A 297 -1.37 45.54 -0.86
CA LEU A 297 -1.48 44.08 -1.02
C LEU A 297 -1.81 43.37 0.30
N GLN A 298 -1.27 43.86 1.43
CA GLN A 298 -1.59 43.35 2.75
C GLN A 298 -3.07 43.60 3.11
N GLN A 299 -3.58 44.79 2.79
CA GLN A 299 -4.99 45.11 2.99
C GLN A 299 -5.90 44.23 2.11
N LEU A 300 -5.54 44.02 0.83
CA LEU A 300 -6.26 43.11 -0.05
C LEU A 300 -6.25 41.67 0.48
N ARG A 301 -5.11 41.20 1.02
CA ARG A 301 -5.00 39.88 1.65
C ARG A 301 -6.00 39.72 2.81
N GLN A 302 -6.15 40.73 3.66
CA GLN A 302 -7.09 40.72 4.78
C GLN A 302 -8.56 40.80 4.34
N GLN A 303 -8.84 41.44 3.21
CA GLN A 303 -10.19 41.53 2.64
C GLN A 303 -10.63 40.23 1.96
N LEU A 304 -9.70 39.58 1.24
CA LEU A 304 -10.02 38.38 0.48
C LEU A 304 -9.99 37.11 1.33
N PHE A 305 -9.17 37.04 2.39
CA PHE A 305 -8.89 35.78 3.08
C PHE A 305 -9.04 35.90 4.59
N SER A 306 -9.67 34.89 5.20
CA SER A 306 -9.71 34.75 6.66
C SER A 306 -8.31 34.57 7.26
N PRO A 307 -8.11 34.80 8.57
CA PRO A 307 -6.82 34.56 9.21
C PRO A 307 -6.26 33.14 9.01
N GLU A 308 -7.12 32.12 8.99
CA GLU A 308 -6.76 30.73 8.75
C GLU A 308 -6.34 30.53 7.28
N GLU A 309 -7.13 31.08 6.36
CA GLU A 309 -6.85 31.03 4.93
C GLU A 309 -5.54 31.72 4.55
N GLN A 310 -5.16 32.78 5.26
CA GLN A 310 -3.92 33.49 5.01
C GLN A 310 -2.68 32.61 5.19
N GLN A 311 -2.72 31.61 6.05
CA GLN A 311 -1.60 30.70 6.30
C GLN A 311 -1.30 29.80 5.10
N ARG A 312 -2.31 29.53 4.25
CA ARG A 312 -2.18 28.62 3.10
C ARG A 312 -1.96 29.31 1.75
N ILE A 313 -1.99 30.65 1.68
CA ILE A 313 -1.90 31.39 0.41
C ILE A 313 -0.60 31.07 -0.34
N ASP A 314 0.55 31.20 0.33
CA ASP A 314 1.86 31.02 -0.32
C ASP A 314 2.04 29.59 -0.82
N ALA A 315 1.64 28.59 -0.03
CA ALA A 315 1.65 27.19 -0.43
C ALA A 315 0.71 26.93 -1.62
N ALA A 316 -0.49 27.51 -1.62
CA ALA A 316 -1.44 27.37 -2.72
C ALA A 316 -0.95 28.01 -4.03
N LEU A 317 -0.30 29.18 -3.95
CA LEU A 317 0.31 29.82 -5.11
C LEU A 317 1.50 29.01 -5.66
N ALA A 318 2.35 28.45 -4.79
CA ALA A 318 3.45 27.58 -5.19
C ALA A 318 2.94 26.31 -5.90
N LEU A 319 1.91 25.65 -5.36
CA LEU A 319 1.27 24.49 -5.97
C LEU A 319 0.74 24.78 -7.38
N ARG A 320 0.12 25.95 -7.58
CA ARG A 320 -0.36 26.37 -8.90
C ARG A 320 0.76 26.56 -9.92
N GLN A 321 1.89 27.12 -9.51
CA GLN A 321 3.07 27.27 -10.38
C GLN A 321 3.63 25.92 -10.82
N LEU A 322 3.68 24.94 -9.90
CA LEU A 322 4.10 23.56 -10.21
C LEU A 322 3.16 22.88 -11.21
N ASN A 323 1.85 23.05 -11.05
CA ASN A 323 0.85 22.47 -11.95
C ASN A 323 0.84 23.14 -13.33
N ALA A 324 1.13 24.45 -13.40
CA ALA A 324 1.27 25.17 -14.67
C ALA A 324 2.51 24.71 -15.46
N GLY A 325 3.64 24.44 -14.77
CA GLY A 325 4.87 23.96 -15.40
C GLY A 325 4.77 22.54 -15.96
N THR A 326 3.96 21.67 -15.34
CA THR A 326 3.74 20.29 -15.78
C THR A 326 2.77 20.16 -16.96
N SER A 327 1.93 21.16 -17.21
CA SER A 327 0.99 21.17 -18.36
C SER A 327 1.62 21.72 -19.65
N GLY A 328 2.82 22.29 -19.57
CA GLY A 328 3.57 22.87 -20.70
C GLY A 328 4.81 22.08 -21.12
N SER A 329 4.96 20.85 -20.63
CA SER A 329 6.05 19.90 -20.97
C SER A 329 5.50 18.74 -21.77
#